data_AF-A0AAD0RZ94-F1
#
_entry.id   AF-A0AAD0RZ94-F1
#
_cell.length_a   1.000
_cell.length_b   1.000
_cell.length_c   1.000
_cell.angle_alpha   90.00
_cell.angle_beta   90.00
_cell.angle_gamma   90.00
#
_symmetry.space_group_name_H-M   'P 1'
#
loop_
_entity.id
_entity.type
_entity.pdbx_description
1 polymer ?
#
loop_
_entity_poly.entity_id
_entity_poly.type
_entity_poly.pdbx_seq_one_letter_code
_entity_poly.pdbx_strand_id
1 'polypeptide(L)'
;MSLIQQIKIAQKAAGIDQDTHQLNVAYICNQRTNTCTGLTKLEQQQLLARYRAMNPNAGKRQLPPQLKMIYSLWGQLHRAGAVNVDSKGACESFCENHLQGKKLYQSAQQWPHIIEVLKQWLARHKAKQGA
;
A
#
# COMPACT_ATOMS: atom_id res chain seq x y z
N MET A 1 4.29 -18.40 -7.23
CA MET A 1 5.05 -17.20 -7.66
C MET A 1 6.50 -17.58 -7.89
N SER A 2 7.09 -17.27 -9.05
CA SER A 2 8.49 -17.59 -9.39
C SER A 2 9.50 -16.63 -8.73
N LEU A 3 10.79 -17.00 -8.69
CA LEU A 3 11.87 -16.13 -8.18
C LEU A 3 11.97 -14.83 -8.99
N ILE A 4 11.84 -14.90 -10.32
CA ILE A 4 11.85 -13.72 -11.20
C ILE A 4 10.68 -12.78 -10.86
N GLN A 5 9.48 -13.32 -10.59
CA GLN A 5 8.35 -12.51 -10.14
C GLN A 5 8.63 -11.84 -8.78
N GLN A 6 9.26 -12.55 -7.85
CA GLN A 6 9.66 -11.97 -6.55
C GLN A 6 10.72 -10.86 -6.72
N ILE A 7 11.69 -11.04 -7.61
CA ILE A 7 12.71 -10.03 -7.93
C ILE A 7 12.05 -8.77 -8.52
N LYS A 8 11.11 -8.91 -9.46
CA LYS A 8 10.37 -7.76 -10.02
C LYS A 8 9.59 -6.99 -8.96
N ILE A 9 8.96 -7.69 -8.01
CA ILE A 9 8.26 -7.06 -6.89
C ILE A 9 9.25 -6.33 -5.98
N ALA A 10 10.37 -6.97 -5.63
CA ALA A 10 11.38 -6.38 -4.76
C ALA A 10 12.07 -5.17 -5.41
N GLN A 11 12.36 -5.22 -6.72
CA GLN A 11 12.87 -4.11 -7.51
C GLN A 11 11.93 -2.90 -7.40
N LYS A 12 10.64 -3.10 -7.68
CA LYS A 12 9.63 -2.05 -7.56
C LYS A 12 9.54 -1.50 -6.14
N ALA A 13 9.57 -2.36 -5.14
CA ALA A 13 9.51 -1.96 -3.73
C ALA A 13 10.73 -1.16 -3.29
N ALA A 14 11.91 -1.45 -3.84
CA ALA A 14 13.16 -0.73 -3.60
C ALA A 14 13.33 0.53 -4.46
N GLY A 15 12.41 0.82 -5.38
CA GLY A 15 12.50 1.99 -6.26
C GLY A 15 13.64 1.91 -7.27
N ILE A 16 14.07 0.70 -7.64
CA ILE A 16 15.18 0.47 -8.56
C ILE A 16 14.66 0.54 -10.00
N ASP A 17 15.17 1.50 -10.79
CA ASP A 17 14.85 1.63 -12.20
C ASP A 17 15.44 0.47 -13.04
N GLN A 18 15.10 0.44 -14.33
CA GLN A 18 15.45 -0.66 -15.21
C GLN A 18 16.95 -0.72 -15.56
N ASP A 19 17.62 0.43 -15.69
CA ASP A 19 19.04 0.49 -16.05
C ASP A 19 19.89 0.05 -14.85
N THR A 20 19.57 0.57 -13.67
CA THR A 20 20.15 0.14 -12.39
C THR A 20 19.88 -1.34 -12.16
N HIS A 21 18.70 -1.86 -12.52
CA HIS A 21 18.41 -3.28 -12.43
C HIS A 21 19.35 -4.12 -13.32
N GLN A 22 19.55 -3.74 -14.58
CA GLN A 22 20.46 -4.45 -15.49
C GLN A 22 21.89 -4.46 -14.99
N LEU A 23 22.38 -3.32 -14.46
CA LEU A 23 23.70 -3.21 -13.83
C LEU A 23 23.83 -4.14 -12.61
N ASN A 24 22.79 -4.22 -11.79
CA ASN A 24 22.76 -5.10 -10.63
C ASN A 24 22.77 -6.58 -10.99
N VAL A 25 22.07 -6.96 -12.07
CA VAL A 25 22.10 -8.33 -12.61
C VAL A 25 23.49 -8.67 -13.12
N ALA A 26 24.08 -7.78 -13.93
CA ALA A 26 25.43 -7.95 -14.46
C ALA A 26 26.46 -8.05 -13.34
N TYR A 27 26.36 -7.23 -12.30
CA TYR A 27 27.22 -7.30 -11.12
C TYR A 27 27.16 -8.67 -10.43
N ILE A 28 25.96 -9.20 -10.16
CA ILE A 28 25.81 -10.46 -9.41
C ILE A 28 26.34 -11.68 -10.16
N CYS A 29 26.28 -11.69 -11.49
CA CYS A 29 26.75 -12.82 -12.30
C CYS A 29 28.11 -12.59 -12.98
N ASN A 30 28.89 -11.61 -12.48
CA ASN A 30 30.19 -11.26 -13.05
C ASN A 30 30.13 -10.97 -14.56
N GLN A 31 29.20 -10.09 -14.97
CA GLN A 31 28.99 -9.61 -16.35
C GLN A 31 28.53 -10.67 -17.36
N ARG A 32 28.20 -11.89 -16.93
CA ARG A 32 27.76 -12.98 -17.82
C ARG A 32 26.42 -12.71 -18.49
N THR A 33 25.53 -11.95 -17.86
CA THR A 33 24.22 -11.55 -18.41
C THR A 33 23.72 -10.27 -17.74
N ASN A 34 22.79 -9.57 -18.38
CA ASN A 34 22.03 -8.46 -17.80
C ASN A 34 20.55 -8.82 -17.58
N THR A 35 20.17 -10.10 -17.72
CA THR A 35 18.79 -10.57 -17.56
C THR A 35 18.64 -11.55 -16.39
N CYS A 36 17.54 -11.45 -15.64
CA CYS A 36 17.23 -12.39 -14.56
C CYS A 36 17.10 -13.85 -15.03
N THR A 37 16.76 -14.08 -16.30
CA THR A 37 16.63 -15.41 -16.90
C THR A 37 17.98 -16.09 -17.12
N GLY A 38 19.06 -15.32 -17.32
CA GLY A 38 20.42 -15.86 -17.43
C GLY A 38 21.09 -16.11 -16.07
N LEU A 39 20.45 -15.73 -14.97
CA LEU A 39 20.94 -16.00 -13.61
C LEU A 39 20.62 -17.43 -13.18
N THR A 40 21.57 -18.05 -12.50
CA THR A 40 21.36 -19.27 -11.71
C THR A 40 20.38 -19.00 -10.56
N LYS A 41 19.82 -20.08 -9.99
CA LYS A 41 18.90 -19.96 -8.85
C LYS A 41 19.55 -19.26 -7.65
N LEU A 42 20.84 -19.52 -7.40
CA LEU A 42 21.59 -18.90 -6.31
C LEU A 42 21.77 -17.38 -6.55
N GLU A 43 22.17 -16.99 -7.76
CA GLU A 43 22.29 -15.58 -8.14
C GLU A 43 20.95 -14.84 -8.07
N GLN A 44 19.85 -15.48 -8.48
CA GLN A 44 18.50 -14.92 -8.31
C GLN A 44 18.15 -14.68 -6.83
N GLN A 45 18.53 -15.60 -5.94
CA GLN A 45 18.32 -15.45 -4.50
C GLN A 45 19.17 -14.32 -3.91
N GLN A 46 20.43 -14.19 -4.34
CA GLN A 46 21.31 -13.09 -3.94
C GLN A 46 20.76 -11.73 -4.38
N LEU A 47 20.30 -11.63 -5.64
CA LEU A 47 19.68 -10.41 -6.17
C LEU A 47 18.42 -10.04 -5.38
N LEU A 48 17.57 -11.03 -5.10
CA LEU A 48 16.36 -10.84 -4.32
C LEU A 48 16.66 -10.36 -2.90
N ALA A 49 17.66 -10.95 -2.24
CA ALA A 49 18.08 -10.55 -0.90
C ALA A 49 18.58 -9.10 -0.88
N ARG A 50 19.40 -8.71 -1.87
CA ARG A 50 19.89 -7.33 -2.03
C ARG A 50 18.74 -6.33 -2.18
N TYR A 51 17.76 -6.61 -3.04
CA TYR A 51 16.61 -5.71 -3.24
C TYR A 51 15.71 -5.62 -2.01
N ARG A 52 15.55 -6.73 -1.27
CA ARG A 52 14.80 -6.70 0.00
C ARG A 52 15.48 -5.82 1.05
N ALA A 53 16.82 -5.84 1.13
CA ALA A 53 17.58 -4.98 2.04
C ALA A 53 17.50 -3.49 1.68
N MET A 54 17.31 -3.17 0.40
CA MET A 54 17.17 -1.79 -0.09
C MET A 54 15.75 -1.23 0.00
N ASN A 55 14.76 -2.04 0.36
CA ASN A 55 13.38 -1.58 0.43
C ASN A 55 13.22 -0.56 1.57
N PRO A 56 12.87 0.72 1.29
CA PRO A 56 12.70 1.76 2.32
C PRO A 56 11.47 1.52 3.22
N ASN A 57 10.64 0.53 2.85
CA ASN A 57 9.51 0.04 3.62
C ASN A 57 9.75 -1.33 4.23
N ALA A 58 10.99 -1.86 4.17
CA ALA A 58 11.34 -3.07 4.91
C ALA A 58 11.02 -2.88 6.39
N GLY A 59 10.25 -3.82 6.96
CA GLY A 59 9.81 -3.76 8.35
C GLY A 59 8.65 -2.79 8.66
N LYS A 60 8.26 -1.89 7.72
CA LYS A 60 7.06 -1.06 7.90
C LYS A 60 5.83 -1.92 7.62
N ARG A 61 5.00 -2.17 8.66
CA ARG A 61 3.69 -2.81 8.48
C ARG A 61 2.85 -1.93 7.55
N GLN A 62 2.64 -2.40 6.32
CA GLN A 62 1.72 -1.73 5.43
C GLN A 62 0.32 -1.78 6.02
N LEU A 63 -0.37 -0.63 6.01
CA LEU A 63 -1.79 -0.61 6.37
C LEU A 63 -2.56 -1.53 5.40
N PRO A 64 -3.47 -2.38 5.92
CA PRO A 64 -4.34 -3.18 5.09
C PRO A 64 -5.10 -2.32 4.07
N PRO A 65 -5.39 -2.83 2.85
CA PRO A 65 -6.03 -2.06 1.78
C PRO A 65 -7.34 -1.39 2.20
N GLN A 66 -8.18 -2.09 2.97
CA GLN A 66 -9.44 -1.55 3.48
C GLN A 66 -9.24 -0.41 4.47
N LEU A 67 -8.24 -0.52 5.37
CA LEU A 67 -7.92 0.55 6.31
C LEU A 67 -7.39 1.80 5.57
N LYS A 68 -6.57 1.60 4.52
CA LYS A 68 -6.17 2.71 3.62
C LYS A 68 -7.39 3.35 2.94
N MET A 69 -8.36 2.54 2.51
CA MET A 69 -9.59 3.03 1.88
C MET A 69 -10.43 3.89 2.84
N ILE A 70 -10.58 3.47 4.10
CA ILE A 70 -11.29 4.23 5.14
C ILE A 70 -10.67 5.63 5.30
N TYR A 71 -9.35 5.72 5.50
CA TYR A 71 -8.68 7.02 5.63
C TYR A 71 -8.75 7.85 4.36
N SER A 72 -8.65 7.24 3.18
CA SER A 72 -8.82 7.92 1.90
C SER A 72 -10.21 8.53 1.73
N LEU A 73 -11.26 7.79 2.11
CA LEU A 73 -12.65 8.27 2.07
C LEU A 73 -12.87 9.41 3.06
N TRP A 74 -12.27 9.36 4.25
CA TRP A 74 -12.31 10.47 5.20
C TRP A 74 -11.70 11.76 4.62
N GLY A 75 -10.50 11.67 4.03
CA GLY A 75 -9.88 12.82 3.36
C GLY A 75 -10.69 13.32 2.15
N GLN A 76 -11.47 12.45 1.49
CA GLN A 76 -12.42 12.89 0.45
C GLN A 76 -13.63 13.63 1.04
N LEU A 77 -14.17 13.19 2.17
CA LEU A 77 -15.23 13.89 2.89
C LEU A 77 -14.76 15.28 3.32
N HIS A 78 -13.54 15.39 3.86
CA HIS A 78 -12.97 16.69 4.25
C HIS A 78 -12.82 17.62 3.05
N ARG A 79 -12.23 17.14 1.95
CA ARG A 79 -12.11 17.93 0.71
C ARG A 79 -13.45 18.35 0.11
N ALA A 80 -14.50 17.57 0.33
CA ALA A 80 -15.85 17.91 -0.06
C ALA A 80 -16.56 18.86 0.93
N GLY A 81 -15.94 19.22 2.06
CA GLY A 81 -16.57 20.04 3.11
C GLY A 81 -17.56 19.28 4.00
N ALA A 82 -17.63 17.94 3.90
CA ALA A 82 -18.55 17.13 4.70
C ALA A 82 -18.12 17.02 6.16
N VAL A 83 -16.82 17.15 6.42
CA VAL A 83 -16.21 17.10 7.74
C VAL A 83 -15.14 18.19 7.84
N ASN A 84 -14.95 18.73 9.04
CA ASN A 84 -14.08 19.89 9.25
C ASN A 84 -12.62 19.54 9.53
N VAL A 85 -12.32 18.29 9.91
CA VAL A 85 -10.99 17.88 10.38
C VAL A 85 -10.46 16.70 9.58
N ASP A 86 -9.41 16.92 8.78
CA ASP A 86 -8.66 15.87 8.09
C ASP A 86 -7.57 15.28 8.99
N SER A 87 -7.97 14.48 9.97
CA SER A 87 -7.03 13.77 10.83
C SER A 87 -7.41 12.31 11.01
N LYS A 88 -6.38 11.48 11.20
CA LYS A 88 -6.56 10.06 11.53
C LYS A 88 -7.39 9.89 12.81
N GLY A 89 -7.12 10.70 13.84
CA GLY A 89 -7.86 10.64 15.11
C GLY A 89 -9.35 10.94 14.92
N ALA A 90 -9.70 11.98 14.16
CA ALA A 90 -11.11 12.29 13.89
C ALA A 90 -11.82 11.17 13.13
N CYS A 91 -11.14 10.56 12.15
CA CYS A 91 -11.65 9.39 11.44
C CYS A 91 -11.85 8.18 12.36
N GLU A 92 -10.87 7.87 13.22
CA GLU A 92 -10.95 6.77 14.18
C GLU A 92 -12.08 7.00 15.20
N SER A 93 -12.24 8.20 15.75
CA SER A 93 -13.36 8.54 16.64
C SER A 93 -14.72 8.39 15.98
N PHE A 94 -14.85 8.81 14.71
CA PHE A 94 -16.07 8.55 13.93
C PHE A 94 -16.33 7.04 13.80
N CYS A 95 -15.31 6.26 13.44
CA CYS A 95 -15.45 4.82 13.29
C CYS A 95 -15.83 4.14 14.61
N GLU A 96 -15.25 4.54 15.74
CA GLU A 96 -15.55 3.98 17.06
C GLU A 96 -17.04 4.13 17.42
N ASN A 97 -17.67 5.25 17.07
CA ASN A 97 -19.12 5.44 17.24
C ASN A 97 -19.95 4.42 16.44
N HIS A 98 -19.49 4.06 15.24
CA HIS A 98 -20.11 3.03 14.40
C HIS A 98 -19.74 1.59 14.81
N LEU A 99 -18.76 1.43 15.69
CA LEU A 99 -18.23 0.13 16.14
C LEU A 99 -18.53 -0.14 17.62
N GLN A 100 -19.51 0.56 18.21
CA GLN A 100 -19.91 0.40 19.61
C GLN A 100 -18.73 0.63 20.58
N GLY A 101 -17.90 1.63 20.30
CA GLY A 101 -16.73 1.98 21.10
C GLY A 101 -15.49 1.11 20.88
N LYS A 102 -15.55 0.11 19.99
CA LYS A 102 -14.38 -0.71 19.65
C LYS A 102 -13.45 0.06 18.71
N LYS A 103 -12.16 -0.02 18.98
CA LYS A 103 -11.13 0.62 18.15
C LYS A 103 -11.18 0.08 16.73
N LEU A 104 -10.94 0.96 15.76
CA LEU A 104 -11.00 0.63 14.34
C LEU A 104 -10.09 -0.56 13.96
N TYR A 105 -8.86 -0.62 14.50
CA TYR A 105 -7.92 -1.69 14.19
C TYR A 105 -8.32 -3.07 14.75
N GLN A 106 -9.17 -3.11 15.78
CA GLN A 106 -9.66 -4.35 16.40
C GLN A 106 -10.88 -4.91 15.67
N SER A 107 -11.48 -4.13 14.77
CA SER A 107 -12.77 -4.43 14.15
C SER A 107 -12.64 -4.73 12.65
N ALA A 108 -11.60 -5.47 12.26
CA ALA A 108 -11.28 -5.70 10.85
C ALA A 108 -12.45 -6.30 10.04
N GLN A 109 -13.25 -7.16 10.66
CA GLN A 109 -14.45 -7.75 10.05
C GLN A 109 -15.53 -6.72 9.69
N GLN A 110 -15.54 -5.55 10.35
CA GLN A 110 -16.51 -4.49 10.15
C GLN A 110 -16.04 -3.40 9.18
N TRP A 111 -14.79 -3.44 8.72
CA TRP A 111 -14.25 -2.44 7.77
C TRP A 111 -15.07 -2.31 6.48
N PRO A 112 -15.56 -3.39 5.84
CA PRO A 112 -16.42 -3.26 4.66
C PRO A 112 -17.67 -2.41 4.94
N HIS A 113 -18.29 -2.59 6.10
CA HIS A 113 -19.46 -1.81 6.50
C HIS A 113 -19.11 -0.32 6.67
N ILE A 114 -18.03 -0.01 7.38
CA ILE A 114 -17.54 1.37 7.56
C ILE A 114 -17.25 2.05 6.21
N ILE A 115 -16.64 1.32 5.27
CA ILE A 115 -16.37 1.82 3.92
C ILE A 115 -17.67 2.23 3.22
N GLU A 116 -18.72 1.40 3.29
CA GLU A 116 -20.01 1.72 2.67
C GLU A 116 -20.70 2.91 3.35
N VAL A 117 -20.62 3.04 4.68
CA VAL A 117 -21.13 4.23 5.40
C VAL A 117 -20.46 5.51 4.90
N LEU A 118 -19.13 5.52 4.78
CA LEU A 118 -18.37 6.68 4.31
C LEU A 118 -18.66 7.02 2.84
N LYS A 119 -18.76 6.01 1.96
CA LYS A 119 -19.13 6.21 0.56
C LYS A 119 -20.52 6.83 0.43
N GLN A 120 -21.51 6.29 1.15
CA GLN A 120 -22.87 6.81 1.11
C GLN A 120 -22.95 8.25 1.64
N TRP A 121 -22.21 8.57 2.70
CA TRP A 121 -22.13 9.96 3.18
C TRP A 121 -21.55 10.89 2.11
N LEU A 122 -20.43 10.50 1.50
CA LEU A 122 -19.81 11.30 0.45
C LEU A 122 -20.76 11.51 -0.74
N ALA A 123 -21.46 10.46 -1.17
CA ALA A 123 -22.43 10.53 -2.25
C ALA A 123 -23.59 11.48 -1.91
N ARG A 124 -24.18 11.35 -0.71
CA ARG A 124 -25.25 12.24 -0.24
C ARG A 124 -24.80 13.69 -0.18
N HIS A 125 -23.57 13.96 0.26
CA HIS A 125 -23.09 15.33 0.35
C HIS A 125 -22.87 15.95 -1.03
N LYS A 126 -22.26 15.21 -1.96
CA LYS A 126 -22.08 15.66 -3.34
C LYS A 126 -23.41 15.94 -4.04
N ALA A 127 -24.41 15.09 -3.83
CA ALA A 127 -25.75 15.31 -4.39
C ALA A 127 -26.40 16.60 -3.87
N LYS A 128 -26.18 16.95 -2.60
CA LYS A 128 -26.68 18.21 -2.01
C LYS A 128 -25.97 19.47 -2.50
N GLN A 129 -24.74 19.38 -3.00
CA GLN A 129 -23.99 20.53 -3.52
C GLN A 129 -24.19 20.74 -5.02
N GLY A 130 -24.69 19.73 -5.74
CA GLY A 130 -25.01 19.81 -7.16
C GLY A 130 -26.48 20.11 -7.48
N ALA A 131 -27.30 20.38 -6.46
CA ALA A 131 -28.70 20.81 -6.55
C ALA A 131 -28.80 22.27 -6.08
#